data_AF-A0A938MIR0-F1
#
_entry.id   AF-A0A938MIR0-F1
#
_cell.length_a   1.000
_cell.length_b   1.000
_cell.length_c   1.000
_cell.angle_alpha   90.00
_cell.angle_beta   90.00
_cell.angle_gamma   90.00
#
_symmetry.space_group_name_H-M   'P 1'
#
loop_
_entity.id
_entity.type
_entity.pdbx_description
1 polymer ?
#
loop_
_entity_poly.entity_id
_entity_poly.type
_entity_poly.pdbx_seq_one_letter_code
_entity_poly.pdbx_strand_id
1 'polypeptide(L)'
;MKNCSERQAPPSAQYKAVIFDLFGTLVDAFSVQANEGVLAEMAAVLSAPSRELIRLWTRDTFNLRMTGALYTLEANLEHICRALGVPVQADRIAAAVEKRLVFTRRGL
;
A
#
# COMPACT_ATOMS: atom_id res chain seq x y z
N MET A 1 -47.56 20.67 2.77
CA MET A 1 -46.99 19.69 1.82
C MET A 1 -45.74 20.32 1.21
N LYS A 2 -44.55 19.78 1.49
CA LYS A 2 -43.27 20.34 1.04
C LYS A 2 -43.01 19.90 -0.41
N ASN A 3 -42.90 20.86 -1.32
CA ASN A 3 -42.47 20.63 -2.70
C ASN A 3 -41.05 20.07 -2.70
N CYS A 4 -40.91 18.81 -3.10
CA CYS A 4 -39.63 18.22 -3.42
C CYS A 4 -39.32 18.65 -4.86
N SER A 5 -38.45 19.67 -5.03
CA SER A 5 -37.97 20.04 -6.36
C SER A 5 -37.12 18.90 -6.91
N GLU A 6 -37.56 18.31 -8.01
CA GLU A 6 -36.78 17.37 -8.81
C GLU A 6 -35.42 18.00 -9.13
N ARG A 7 -34.33 17.34 -8.70
CA ARG A 7 -33.00 17.71 -9.18
C ARG A 7 -32.96 17.35 -10.66
N GLN A 8 -32.91 18.36 -11.52
CA GLN A 8 -32.68 18.16 -12.95
C GLN A 8 -31.40 17.36 -13.15
N ALA A 9 -31.50 16.27 -13.92
CA ALA A 9 -30.35 15.49 -14.32
C ALA A 9 -29.40 16.37 -15.14
N PRO A 10 -28.08 16.30 -14.93
CA PRO A 10 -27.12 17.05 -15.73
C PRO A 10 -27.26 16.67 -17.22
N PRO A 11 -26.95 17.60 -18.16
CA PRO A 11 -27.02 17.34 -19.59
C PRO A 11 -26.21 16.11 -19.97
N SER A 12 -26.64 15.36 -21.00
CA SER A 12 -26.09 14.09 -21.47
C SER A 12 -24.64 14.20 -21.96
N ALA A 13 -23.71 14.41 -21.04
CA ALA A 13 -22.31 14.17 -21.23
C ALA A 13 -22.12 12.65 -21.26
N GLN A 14 -22.12 12.07 -22.45
CA GLN A 14 -21.71 10.69 -22.63
C GLN A 14 -20.24 10.59 -22.18
N TYR A 15 -20.00 9.90 -21.07
CA TYR A 15 -18.65 9.71 -20.55
C TYR A 15 -17.80 9.00 -21.61
N LYS A 16 -16.64 9.60 -21.95
CA LYS A 16 -15.69 9.00 -22.91
C LYS A 16 -14.91 7.84 -22.31
N ALA A 17 -14.71 7.87 -21.00
CA ALA A 17 -14.08 6.81 -20.23
C ALA A 17 -14.59 6.83 -18.79
N VAL A 18 -14.59 5.67 -18.16
CA VAL A 18 -14.80 5.49 -16.72
C VAL A 18 -13.59 4.74 -16.20
N ILE A 19 -12.89 5.33 -15.23
CA ILE A 19 -11.70 4.75 -14.60
C ILE A 19 -12.13 4.30 -13.20
N PHE A 20 -11.93 3.03 -12.90
CA PHE A 20 -12.17 2.47 -11.59
C PHE A 20 -10.84 2.35 -10.85
N ASP A 21 -10.83 2.78 -9.59
CA ASP A 21 -9.76 2.39 -8.68
C ASP A 21 -9.82 0.87 -8.43
N LEU A 22 -8.70 0.28 -8.00
CA LEU A 22 -8.64 -1.16 -7.80
C LEU A 22 -9.19 -1.55 -6.42
N PHE A 23 -8.48 -1.18 -5.36
CA PHE A 23 -8.80 -1.60 -4.00
C PHE A 23 -9.87 -0.69 -3.37
N GLY A 24 -10.96 -1.28 -2.89
CA GLY A 24 -12.12 -0.57 -2.34
C GLY A 24 -13.14 -0.13 -3.41
N THR A 25 -12.87 -0.39 -4.69
CA THR A 25 -13.82 -0.15 -5.79
C THR A 25 -14.08 -1.42 -6.60
N LEU A 26 -13.05 -2.06 -7.18
CA LEU A 26 -13.19 -3.30 -7.95
C LEU A 26 -13.00 -4.56 -7.10
N VAL A 27 -12.14 -4.50 -6.09
CA VAL A 27 -11.91 -5.56 -5.10
C VAL A 27 -12.01 -4.99 -3.70
N ASP A 28 -12.18 -5.82 -2.69
CA ASP A 28 -12.19 -5.37 -1.30
C ASP A 28 -10.87 -4.69 -0.93
N ALA A 29 -10.96 -3.62 -0.13
CA ALA A 29 -9.77 -2.97 0.41
C ALA A 29 -9.07 -3.89 1.42
N PHE A 30 -7.74 -3.77 1.52
CA PHE A 30 -6.98 -4.52 2.52
C PHE A 30 -7.44 -4.15 3.95
N SER A 31 -7.60 -5.17 4.80
CA SER A 31 -7.73 -4.96 6.24
C SER A 31 -6.45 -4.30 6.78
N VAL A 32 -6.63 -3.25 7.58
CA VAL A 32 -5.52 -2.56 8.27
C VAL A 32 -4.74 -3.55 9.13
N GLN A 33 -5.45 -4.40 9.88
CA GLN A 33 -4.85 -5.41 10.77
C GLN A 33 -4.07 -6.47 9.97
N ALA A 34 -4.62 -6.94 8.85
CA ALA A 34 -3.92 -7.90 8.00
C ALA A 34 -2.66 -7.29 7.37
N ASN A 35 -2.74 -6.04 6.92
CA ASN A 35 -1.59 -5.31 6.38
C ASN A 35 -0.52 -5.09 7.46
N GLU A 36 -0.89 -4.67 8.67
CA GLU A 36 0.04 -4.54 9.80
C GLU A 36 0.69 -5.89 10.17
N GLY A 37 -0.07 -6.99 10.15
CA GLY A 37 0.45 -8.33 10.39
C GLY A 37 1.55 -8.72 9.40
N VAL A 38 1.33 -8.50 8.10
CA VAL A 38 2.36 -8.78 7.08
C VAL A 38 3.58 -7.87 7.23
N LEU A 39 3.40 -6.60 7.58
CA LEU A 39 4.52 -5.71 7.86
C LEU A 39 5.32 -6.15 9.09
N ALA A 40 4.67 -6.70 10.13
CA ALA A 40 5.34 -7.27 11.28
C ALA A 40 6.15 -8.52 10.91
N GLU A 41 5.63 -9.39 10.03
CA GLU A 41 6.38 -10.54 9.49
C GLU A 41 7.62 -10.07 8.71
N MET A 42 7.48 -9.04 7.87
CA MET A 42 8.60 -8.47 7.12
C MET A 42 9.66 -7.90 8.06
N ALA A 43 9.27 -7.23 9.14
CA ALA A 43 10.20 -6.74 10.15
C ALA A 43 10.96 -7.87 10.85
N ALA A 44 10.27 -8.98 11.17
CA ALA A 44 10.93 -10.15 11.75
C ALA A 44 11.99 -10.74 10.81
N VAL A 45 11.68 -10.88 9.51
CA VAL A 45 12.64 -11.36 8.49
C VAL A 45 13.86 -10.46 8.40
N LEU A 46 13.67 -9.15 8.45
CA LEU A 46 14.75 -8.17 8.37
C LEU A 46 15.50 -8.00 9.69
N SER A 47 15.05 -8.62 10.78
CA SER A 47 15.53 -8.35 12.15
C SER A 47 15.44 -6.85 12.50
N ALA A 48 14.37 -6.20 12.03
CA ALA A 48 14.08 -4.79 12.28
C ALA A 48 13.02 -4.62 13.38
N PRO A 49 13.04 -3.50 14.13
CA PRO A 49 11.97 -3.17 15.06
C PRO A 49 10.62 -3.02 14.33
N SER A 50 9.65 -3.86 14.69
CA SER A 50 8.37 -3.98 13.96
C SER A 50 7.58 -2.67 13.93
N ARG A 51 7.47 -1.99 15.08
CA ARG A 51 6.72 -0.74 15.18
C ARG A 51 7.29 0.35 14.30
N GLU A 52 8.61 0.46 14.26
CA GLU A 52 9.35 1.47 13.51
C GLU A 52 9.31 1.17 12.01
N LEU A 53 9.42 -0.11 11.61
CA LEU A 53 9.24 -0.51 10.22
C LEU A 53 7.83 -0.19 9.74
N ILE A 54 6.79 -0.54 10.51
CA ILE A 54 5.40 -0.23 10.16
C ILE A 54 5.20 1.28 10.02
N ARG A 55 5.75 2.08 10.94
CA ARG A 55 5.69 3.55 10.87
C ARG A 55 6.35 4.07 9.58
N LEU A 56 7.58 3.67 9.30
CA LEU A 56 8.33 4.09 8.12
C LEU A 56 7.66 3.66 6.81
N TRP A 57 7.08 2.45 6.78
CA TRP A 57 6.34 1.93 5.64
C TRP A 57 5.07 2.75 5.36
N THR A 58 4.29 3.01 6.39
CA THR A 58 2.94 3.61 6.27
C THR A 58 2.96 5.12 6.14
N ARG A 59 3.97 5.80 6.70
CA ARG A 59 4.03 7.27 6.69
C ARG A 59 5.18 7.79 5.85
N ASP A 60 6.41 7.50 6.22
CA ASP A 60 7.59 8.17 5.67
C ASP A 60 7.84 7.79 4.20
N THR A 61 7.70 6.50 3.87
CA THR A 61 7.94 5.99 2.51
C THR A 61 6.70 5.92 1.64
N PHE A 62 5.50 6.16 2.18
CA PHE A 62 4.25 6.04 1.42
C PHE A 62 4.25 6.96 0.20
N ASN A 63 4.52 8.25 0.38
CA ASN A 63 4.56 9.20 -0.72
C ASN A 63 5.68 8.86 -1.72
N LEU A 64 6.84 8.43 -1.25
CA LEU A 64 7.96 8.05 -2.10
C LEU A 64 7.63 6.85 -3.01
N ARG A 65 6.86 5.89 -2.50
CA ARG A 65 6.36 4.76 -3.29
C ARG A 65 5.28 5.21 -4.28
N MET A 66 4.36 6.07 -3.86
CA MET A 66 3.25 6.55 -4.71
C MET A 66 3.73 7.43 -5.87
N THR A 67 4.84 8.15 -5.72
CA THR A 67 5.44 8.97 -6.78
C THR A 67 6.49 8.22 -7.61
N GLY A 68 6.80 6.97 -7.26
CA GLY A 68 7.83 6.17 -7.94
C GLY A 68 9.27 6.52 -7.56
N ALA A 69 9.51 7.40 -6.58
CA ALA A 69 10.85 7.68 -6.08
C ALA A 69 11.51 6.42 -5.45
N LEU A 70 10.69 5.53 -4.89
CA LEU A 70 11.08 4.17 -4.47
C LEU A 70 10.27 3.16 -5.31
N TYR A 71 10.72 2.93 -6.55
CA TYR A 71 9.96 2.21 -7.57
C TYR A 71 9.90 0.68 -7.38
N THR A 72 10.78 0.10 -6.55
CA THR A 72 10.73 -1.34 -6.20
C THR A 72 10.51 -1.55 -4.71
N LEU A 73 9.99 -2.74 -4.36
CA LEU A 73 9.81 -3.13 -2.96
C LEU A 73 11.17 -3.27 -2.27
N GLU A 74 12.17 -3.78 -2.97
CA GLU A 74 13.56 -3.89 -2.52
C GLU A 74 14.11 -2.52 -2.17
N ALA A 75 14.05 -1.55 -3.10
CA ALA A 75 14.55 -0.19 -2.87
C ALA A 75 13.87 0.47 -1.67
N ASN A 76 12.57 0.23 -1.48
CA ASN A 76 11.85 0.71 -0.31
C ASN A 76 12.35 0.07 0.99
N LEU A 77 12.51 -1.25 1.02
CA LEU A 77 12.99 -1.96 2.21
C LEU A 77 14.44 -1.62 2.53
N GLU A 78 15.31 -1.49 1.54
CA GLU A 78 16.69 -1.03 1.72
C GLU A 78 16.75 0.40 2.28
N HIS A 79 15.85 1.27 1.84
CA HIS A 79 15.72 2.62 2.39
C HIS A 79 15.32 2.59 3.88
N ILE A 80 14.31 1.77 4.22
CA ILE A 80 13.85 1.59 5.60
C ILE A 80 14.96 0.99 6.48
N CYS A 81 15.63 -0.07 6.04
CA CYS A 81 16.73 -0.69 6.77
C CYS A 81 17.85 0.30 7.06
N ARG A 82 18.25 1.12 6.07
CA ARG A 82 19.23 2.19 6.26
C ARG A 82 18.77 3.23 7.29
N ALA A 83 17.51 3.65 7.24
CA ALA A 83 16.95 4.61 8.21
C ALA A 83 16.90 4.04 9.64
N LEU A 84 16.76 2.73 9.79
CA LEU A 84 16.75 2.03 11.08
C LEU A 84 18.15 1.61 11.57
N GLY A 85 19.20 1.78 10.76
CA GLY A 85 20.54 1.27 11.07
C GLY A 85 20.64 -0.26 11.05
N VAL A 86 19.71 -0.95 10.39
CA VAL A 86 19.70 -2.40 10.24
C VAL A 86 20.52 -2.79 9.00
N PRO A 87 21.40 -3.81 9.09
CA PRO A 87 22.17 -4.26 7.93
C PRO A 87 21.27 -4.67 6.75
N VAL A 88 21.57 -4.15 5.57
CA VAL A 88 20.90 -4.54 4.33
C VAL A 88 21.49 -5.87 3.85
N GLN A 89 20.69 -6.93 3.89
CA GLN A 89 21.07 -8.27 3.43
C GLN A 89 20.12 -8.71 2.31
N ALA A 90 20.65 -8.99 1.12
CA ALA A 90 19.85 -9.19 -0.09
C ALA A 90 18.87 -10.38 0.01
N ASP A 91 19.28 -11.47 0.66
CA ASP A 91 18.46 -12.65 0.93
C ASP A 91 17.26 -12.32 1.83
N ARG A 92 17.47 -11.53 2.89
CA ARG A 92 16.42 -11.10 3.81
C ARG A 92 15.47 -10.09 3.15
N ILE A 93 16.01 -9.19 2.33
CA ILE A 93 15.20 -8.25 1.53
C ILE A 93 14.30 -9.05 0.59
N ALA A 94 14.84 -9.99 -0.19
CA ALA A 94 14.06 -10.83 -1.10
C ALA A 94 12.96 -11.62 -0.36
N ALA A 95 13.29 -12.20 0.80
CA ALA A 95 12.31 -12.92 1.61
C ALA A 95 11.18 -12.00 2.13
N ALA A 96 11.50 -10.78 2.56
CA ALA A 96 10.49 -9.80 2.99
C ALA A 96 9.65 -9.28 1.81
N VAL A 97 10.23 -9.12 0.63
CA VAL A 97 9.49 -8.78 -0.60
C VAL A 97 8.47 -9.86 -0.93
N GLU A 98 8.84 -11.14 -0.87
CA GLU A 98 7.92 -12.24 -1.18
C GLU A 98 6.70 -12.24 -0.25
N LYS A 99 6.89 -11.94 1.04
CA LYS A 99 5.79 -11.76 1.99
C LYS A 99 4.79 -10.70 1.52
N ARG A 100 5.29 -9.55 1.04
CA ARG A 100 4.44 -8.48 0.53
C ARG A 100 3.73 -8.90 -0.75
N LEU A 101 4.41 -9.57 -1.67
CA LEU A 101 3.83 -10.02 -2.93
C LEU A 101 2.73 -11.05 -2.73
N VAL A 102 2.95 -12.04 -1.86
CA VAL A 102 1.92 -13.04 -1.50
C VAL A 102 0.69 -12.36 -0.91
N PHE A 103 0.88 -11.42 0.02
CA PHE A 103 -0.23 -10.67 0.59
C PHE A 103 -1.01 -9.89 -0.46
N THR A 104 -0.32 -9.16 -1.33
CA THR A 104 -0.97 -8.38 -2.39
C THR A 104 -1.70 -9.30 -3.38
N ARG A 105 -1.11 -10.41 -3.82
CA ARG A 105 -1.74 -11.37 -4.74
C ARG A 105 -2.98 -12.03 -4.17
N ARG A 106 -3.09 -12.22 -2.85
CA ARG A 106 -4.29 -12.81 -2.22
C ARG A 106 -5.49 -11.87 -2.23
N GLY A 107 -5.26 -10.57 -2.40
CA GLY A 107 -6.33 -9.56 -2.52
C GLY A 107 -6.67 -9.19 -3.96
N LEU A 108 -6.11 -9.91 -4.94
CA LEU A 108 -6.38 -9.78 -6.38
C LEU A 108 -7.11 -11.03 -6.87
#